data_AF-A0AAV1WZI7-F1
#
_entry.id   AF-A0AAV1WZI7-F1
#
_cell.length_a   1.000
_cell.length_b   1.000
_cell.length_c   1.000
_cell.angle_alpha   90.00
_cell.angle_beta   90.00
_cell.angle_gamma   90.00
#
_symmetry.space_group_name_H-M   'P 1'
#
loop_
_entity.id
_entity.type
_entity.pdbx_description
1 polymer ?
#
loop_
_entity_poly.entity_id
_entity_poly.type
_entity_poly.pdbx_seq_one_letter_code
_entity_poly.pdbx_strand_id
1 'polypeptide(L)'
;MAFRMFLLVSLFTLVTTSVSITLAEEATAPILDVASLNRSSFPKGFIFGTASASYQYEGAAKEGGRGESIWDTFTHKYPDKIQDRSNGDVANDEYHRYKEDVGIMKKDFGDYAELCYKEFGDRVKYWITLNEPWSYSNGGYATGQFAPGRCSDWMNQNCTGGDSGIEPYLASHYQLLAHAEAVQIYRKKYQESQKGVIGITLLSHWFVPFSNNESDKKAAKRAIDFMFGWLLQNGYIFTQEELETYCFTLRKSTTTL
;
A
#
# COMPACT_ATOMS: atom_id res chain seq x y z
N MET A 1 8.86 86.20 -13.59
CA MET A 1 7.58 85.46 -13.70
C MET A 1 7.75 83.97 -14.06
N ALA A 2 8.76 83.52 -14.82
CA ALA A 2 8.83 82.11 -15.27
C ALA A 2 9.32 81.08 -14.23
N PHE A 3 10.26 81.43 -13.34
CA PHE A 3 10.97 80.44 -12.52
C PHE A 3 10.14 79.82 -11.36
N ARG A 4 9.10 80.51 -10.87
CA ARG A 4 8.21 79.97 -9.81
C ARG A 4 7.17 78.97 -10.33
N MET A 5 6.93 78.90 -11.65
CA MET A 5 5.90 78.03 -12.21
C MET A 5 6.40 76.58 -12.41
N PHE A 6 7.69 76.40 -12.69
CA PHE A 6 8.28 75.07 -12.90
C PHE A 6 8.34 74.22 -11.63
N LEU A 7 8.65 74.82 -10.47
CA LEU A 7 8.77 74.11 -9.19
C LEU A 7 7.43 73.52 -8.69
N LEU A 8 6.30 74.15 -9.01
CA LEU A 8 4.98 73.64 -8.61
C LEU A 8 4.51 72.48 -9.51
N VAL A 9 4.82 72.52 -10.81
CA VAL A 9 4.45 71.44 -11.75
C VAL A 9 5.30 70.18 -11.53
N SER A 10 6.59 70.34 -11.20
CA SER A 10 7.46 69.20 -10.86
C SER A 10 7.10 68.53 -9.54
N LEU A 11 6.52 69.26 -8.57
CA LEU A 11 6.10 68.66 -7.30
C LEU A 11 4.76 67.90 -7.42
N PHE A 12 3.89 68.32 -8.34
CA PHE A 12 2.55 67.71 -8.49
C PHE A 12 2.56 66.36 -9.24
N THR A 13 3.54 66.13 -10.11
CA THR A 13 3.68 64.88 -10.88
C THR A 13 4.31 63.73 -10.08
N LEU A 14 4.99 64.03 -8.96
CA LEU A 14 5.63 63.02 -8.11
C LEU A 14 4.65 62.36 -7.12
N VAL A 15 3.46 62.94 -6.91
CA VAL A 15 2.52 62.51 -5.86
C VAL A 15 1.47 61.49 -6.36
N THR A 16 1.27 61.35 -7.67
CA THR A 16 0.18 60.55 -8.25
C THR A 16 0.57 59.14 -8.72
N THR A 17 1.80 58.69 -8.47
CA THR A 17 2.27 57.33 -8.84
C THR A 17 2.88 56.54 -7.67
N SER A 18 2.33 56.73 -6.46
CA SER A 18 2.49 55.76 -5.36
C SER A 18 1.69 54.48 -5.67
N VAL A 19 2.21 53.65 -6.58
CA VAL A 19 1.75 52.27 -6.73
C VAL A 19 1.96 51.59 -5.38
N SER A 20 0.87 51.29 -4.69
CA SER A 20 0.90 50.49 -3.47
C SER A 20 1.24 49.06 -3.87
N ILE A 21 2.54 48.75 -3.87
CA ILE A 21 3.02 47.37 -3.99
C ILE A 21 2.69 46.68 -2.67
N THR A 22 1.50 46.09 -2.60
CA THR A 22 1.24 45.01 -1.67
C THR A 22 2.17 43.87 -2.04
N LEU A 23 3.33 43.81 -1.38
CA LEU A 23 4.07 42.58 -1.27
C LEU A 23 3.11 41.58 -0.64
N ALA A 24 2.73 40.55 -1.39
CA ALA A 24 2.18 39.36 -0.77
C ALA A 24 3.28 38.86 0.17
N GLU A 25 2.98 38.77 1.47
CA GLU A 25 3.84 38.01 2.37
C GLU A 25 3.97 36.61 1.75
N GLU A 26 5.20 36.21 1.41
CA GLU A 26 5.49 34.80 1.26
C GLU A 26 5.06 34.16 2.57
N ALA A 27 4.04 33.31 2.49
CA ALA A 27 3.59 32.51 3.62
C ALA A 27 4.73 31.56 3.98
N THR A 28 5.65 32.06 4.81
CA THR A 28 6.73 31.28 5.39
C THR A 28 6.07 30.11 6.09
N ALA A 29 6.24 28.92 5.52
CA ALA A 29 5.68 27.71 6.10
C ALA A 29 6.14 27.67 7.55
N PRO A 30 5.22 27.59 8.53
CA PRO A 30 5.60 27.66 9.93
C PRO A 30 6.66 26.59 10.17
N ILE A 31 7.79 26.99 10.75
CA ILE A 31 8.85 26.05 11.12
C ILE A 31 8.20 25.08 12.10
N LEU A 32 7.83 23.91 11.60
CA LEU A 32 7.31 22.82 12.40
C LEU A 32 8.46 22.38 13.30
N ASP A 33 8.46 22.90 14.52
CA ASP A 33 9.31 22.37 15.57
C ASP A 33 8.95 20.89 15.72
N VAL A 34 9.87 20.03 15.27
CA VAL A 34 9.66 18.58 15.26
C VAL A 34 9.53 18.05 16.70
N ALA A 35 10.03 18.79 17.71
CA ALA A 35 9.81 18.46 19.12
C ALA A 35 8.35 18.67 19.57
N SER A 36 7.55 19.46 18.84
CA SER A 36 6.12 19.62 19.08
C SER A 36 5.28 18.42 18.61
N LEU A 37 5.82 17.60 17.69
CA LEU A 37 5.18 16.38 17.21
C LEU A 37 5.50 15.22 18.16
N ASN A 38 4.53 14.83 18.98
CA ASN A 38 4.69 13.76 19.95
C ASN A 38 3.40 12.94 20.11
N ARG A 39 3.35 12.02 21.08
CA ARG A 39 2.19 11.12 21.25
C ARG A 39 0.87 11.84 21.52
N SER A 40 0.87 13.03 22.14
CA SER A 40 -0.35 13.81 22.37
C SER A 40 -0.85 14.56 21.12
N SER A 41 -0.06 14.61 20.04
CA SER A 41 -0.50 15.13 18.74
C SER A 41 -1.50 14.19 18.04
N PHE A 42 -1.69 12.98 18.57
CA PHE A 42 -2.57 11.94 18.02
C PHE A 42 -3.74 11.64 18.96
N PRO A 43 -4.91 11.21 18.45
CA PRO A 43 -6.07 10.88 19.28
C PRO A 43 -5.75 9.80 20.32
N LYS A 44 -6.39 9.89 21.50
CA LYS A 44 -6.30 8.85 22.54
C LYS A 44 -6.80 7.52 21.97
N GLY A 45 -5.94 6.51 21.96
CA GLY A 45 -6.21 5.20 21.34
C GLY A 45 -5.52 4.99 19.99
N PHE A 46 -4.83 5.98 19.44
CA PHE A 46 -3.98 5.79 18.26
C PHE A 46 -2.87 4.76 18.55
N ILE A 47 -2.77 3.75 17.69
CA ILE A 47 -1.83 2.63 17.82
C ILE A 47 -0.57 2.95 17.00
N PHE A 48 0.56 3.02 17.67
CA PHE A 48 1.88 2.97 17.04
C PHE A 48 2.42 1.54 17.15
N GLY A 49 3.04 1.05 16.08
CA GLY A 49 3.58 -0.31 16.00
C GLY A 49 4.68 -0.42 14.95
N THR A 50 5.19 -1.62 14.78
CA THR A 50 6.16 -2.01 13.74
C THR A 50 5.62 -3.25 13.01
N ALA A 51 6.13 -3.53 11.81
CA ALA A 51 5.71 -4.67 11.00
C ALA A 51 6.93 -5.44 10.47
N SER A 52 6.76 -6.75 10.31
CA SER A 52 7.68 -7.70 9.70
C SER A 52 6.90 -8.69 8.85
N ALA A 53 7.58 -9.58 8.13
CA ALA A 53 6.98 -10.69 7.42
C ALA A 53 7.84 -11.94 7.54
N SER A 54 7.20 -13.11 7.50
CA SER A 54 7.78 -14.41 7.86
C SER A 54 9.13 -14.68 7.21
N TYR A 55 9.16 -14.80 5.89
CA TYR A 55 10.38 -15.11 5.13
C TYR A 55 11.51 -14.07 5.28
N GLN A 56 11.19 -12.84 5.74
CA GLN A 56 12.19 -11.78 5.93
C GLN A 56 12.85 -11.81 7.32
N TYR A 57 12.25 -12.48 8.30
CA TYR A 57 12.65 -12.40 9.72
C TYR A 57 12.88 -13.78 10.37
N GLU A 58 12.09 -14.80 10.00
CA GLU A 58 12.00 -16.04 10.75
C GLU A 58 13.22 -16.93 10.61
N GLY A 59 13.61 -17.28 9.38
CA GLY A 59 14.67 -18.25 9.14
C GLY A 59 14.25 -19.68 9.42
N ALA A 60 15.23 -20.49 9.84
CA ALA A 60 15.14 -21.93 10.09
C ALA A 60 14.31 -22.69 9.04
N ALA A 61 14.57 -22.39 7.76
CA ALA A 61 13.75 -22.80 6.63
C ALA A 61 13.50 -24.32 6.50
N LYS A 62 14.33 -25.15 7.15
CA LYS A 62 14.32 -26.62 7.10
C LYS A 62 14.06 -27.27 8.47
N GLU A 63 13.60 -26.50 9.45
CA GLU A 63 13.38 -26.94 10.84
C GLU A 63 11.88 -27.08 11.18
N GLY A 64 11.60 -27.70 12.32
CA GLY A 64 10.24 -27.87 12.88
C GLY A 64 9.20 -28.55 11.97
N GLY A 65 9.61 -29.21 10.88
CA GLY A 65 8.70 -29.80 9.90
C GLY A 65 8.12 -28.79 8.90
N ARG A 66 8.63 -27.56 8.84
CA ARG A 66 8.28 -26.55 7.83
C ARG A 66 8.53 -27.09 6.41
N GLY A 67 7.53 -26.97 5.54
CA GLY A 67 7.69 -27.25 4.10
C GLY A 67 8.32 -26.07 3.35
N GLU A 68 9.04 -26.34 2.27
CA GLU A 68 9.65 -25.29 1.43
C GLU A 68 8.59 -24.39 0.79
N SER A 69 8.79 -23.07 0.87
CA SER A 69 7.98 -22.09 0.16
C SER A 69 8.50 -21.81 -1.25
N ILE A 70 7.72 -21.06 -2.02
CA ILE A 70 8.15 -20.58 -3.35
C ILE A 70 9.39 -19.68 -3.28
N TRP A 71 9.64 -19.00 -2.15
CA TRP A 71 10.80 -18.12 -1.98
C TRP A 71 12.08 -18.90 -1.65
N ASP A 72 11.99 -19.96 -0.84
CA ASP A 72 13.10 -20.90 -0.61
C ASP A 72 13.54 -21.47 -1.98
N THR A 73 12.59 -22.09 -2.69
CA THR A 73 12.81 -22.68 -4.03
C THR A 73 13.42 -21.67 -5.01
N PHE A 74 12.92 -20.43 -5.03
CA PHE A 74 13.38 -19.40 -5.95
C PHE A 74 14.80 -18.91 -5.65
N THR A 75 15.11 -18.64 -4.38
CA THR A 75 16.44 -18.16 -3.96
C THR A 75 17.51 -19.24 -4.10
N HIS A 76 17.21 -20.50 -3.75
CA HIS A 76 18.15 -21.62 -3.94
C HIS A 76 18.37 -21.96 -5.42
N LYS A 77 17.32 -21.91 -6.27
CA LYS A 77 17.41 -22.29 -7.69
C LYS A 77 17.95 -21.18 -8.58
N TYR A 78 17.71 -19.91 -8.25
CA TYR A 78 18.10 -18.75 -9.05
C TYR A 78 18.82 -17.68 -8.21
N PRO A 79 19.95 -18.00 -7.55
CA PRO A 79 20.66 -17.06 -6.67
C PRO A 79 21.14 -15.80 -7.42
N ASP A 80 21.36 -15.87 -8.74
CA ASP A 80 21.71 -14.72 -9.59
C ASP A 80 20.59 -13.67 -9.70
N LYS A 81 19.35 -14.00 -9.32
CA LYS A 81 18.23 -13.05 -9.24
C LYS A 81 18.19 -12.25 -7.94
N ILE A 82 19.01 -12.61 -6.94
CA ILE A 82 19.15 -11.88 -5.68
C ILE A 82 20.43 -11.04 -5.76
N GLN A 83 20.34 -9.74 -5.47
CA GLN A 83 21.42 -8.78 -5.75
C GLN A 83 22.76 -9.14 -5.09
N ASP A 84 22.72 -9.69 -3.87
CA ASP A 84 23.87 -10.15 -3.09
C ASP A 84 23.99 -11.69 -3.04
N ARG A 85 23.12 -12.41 -3.76
CA ARG A 85 23.01 -13.88 -3.80
C ARG A 85 22.60 -14.53 -2.46
N SER A 86 22.06 -13.77 -1.51
CA SER A 86 21.58 -14.28 -0.22
C SER A 86 20.25 -15.04 -0.32
N ASN A 87 19.81 -15.65 0.78
CA ASN A 87 18.53 -16.34 0.90
C ASN A 87 17.92 -16.17 2.32
N GLY A 88 16.71 -16.71 2.51
CA GLY A 88 15.99 -16.63 3.79
C GLY A 88 16.23 -17.81 4.74
N ASP A 89 17.26 -18.65 4.54
CA ASP A 89 17.44 -19.89 5.33
C ASP A 89 17.58 -19.63 6.84
N VAL A 90 18.18 -18.48 7.20
CA VAL A 90 18.42 -18.04 8.60
C VAL A 90 17.76 -16.69 8.92
N ALA A 91 17.63 -15.78 7.94
CA ALA A 91 17.03 -14.45 8.11
C ALA A 91 17.53 -13.71 9.38
N ASN A 92 16.63 -13.32 10.30
CA ASN A 92 16.94 -12.75 11.62
C ASN A 92 16.77 -13.77 12.76
N ASP A 93 16.60 -15.06 12.46
CA ASP A 93 16.44 -16.18 13.39
C ASP A 93 15.25 -16.06 14.36
N GLU A 94 14.16 -15.39 13.96
CA GLU A 94 12.95 -15.28 14.79
C GLU A 94 12.22 -16.62 14.99
N TYR A 95 12.46 -17.63 14.11
CA TYR A 95 11.82 -18.96 14.13
C TYR A 95 11.88 -19.67 15.49
N HIS A 96 12.99 -19.50 16.22
CA HIS A 96 13.16 -20.06 17.55
C HIS A 96 12.18 -19.51 18.61
N ARG A 97 11.20 -18.65 18.26
CA ARG A 97 10.40 -17.87 19.23
C ARG A 97 8.87 -17.77 19.05
N TYR A 98 8.21 -18.26 17.99
CA TYR A 98 6.78 -17.87 17.74
C TYR A 98 5.70 -18.91 17.34
N LYS A 99 5.96 -20.23 17.22
CA LYS A 99 4.95 -21.35 17.12
C LYS A 99 3.51 -20.99 16.65
N GLU A 100 2.94 -21.49 15.55
CA GLU A 100 3.29 -22.51 14.53
C GLU A 100 2.09 -22.51 13.53
N ASP A 101 2.26 -22.55 12.19
CA ASP A 101 1.16 -22.74 11.18
C ASP A 101 1.71 -22.71 9.70
N VAL A 102 0.91 -22.71 8.62
CA VAL A 102 0.38 -23.85 7.80
C VAL A 102 0.21 -23.37 6.32
N GLY A 103 -0.22 -24.21 5.35
CA GLY A 103 -0.56 -23.80 3.96
C GLY A 103 -1.43 -24.84 3.21
N ILE A 104 -1.87 -24.68 1.96
CA ILE A 104 -1.64 -23.65 0.91
C ILE A 104 -2.92 -23.49 0.06
N MET A 105 -3.28 -22.25 -0.33
CA MET A 105 -4.54 -21.80 -1.02
C MET A 105 -5.25 -22.76 -2.03
N LYS A 106 -6.59 -22.79 -2.14
CA LYS A 106 -7.62 -21.78 -1.76
C LYS A 106 -8.72 -22.25 -0.77
N LYS A 107 -9.30 -23.46 -0.88
CA LYS A 107 -9.84 -24.17 0.31
C LYS A 107 -8.72 -24.22 1.35
N ASP A 108 -7.53 -24.49 0.82
CA ASP A 108 -6.23 -24.50 1.44
C ASP A 108 -5.96 -23.30 2.38
N PHE A 109 -6.41 -22.12 1.94
CA PHE A 109 -6.26 -20.84 2.64
C PHE A 109 -7.39 -20.60 3.64
N GLY A 110 -8.60 -21.06 3.33
CA GLY A 110 -9.71 -21.08 4.28
C GLY A 110 -9.39 -22.00 5.47
N ASP A 111 -8.83 -23.18 5.22
CA ASP A 111 -8.40 -24.15 6.23
C ASP A 111 -7.21 -23.62 7.04
N TYR A 112 -6.18 -23.07 6.38
CA TYR A 112 -5.08 -22.35 7.05
C TYR A 112 -5.60 -21.23 7.96
N ALA A 113 -6.44 -20.35 7.43
CA ALA A 113 -7.01 -19.25 8.20
C ALA A 113 -7.91 -19.75 9.34
N GLU A 114 -8.71 -20.80 9.12
CA GLU A 114 -9.54 -21.43 10.15
C GLU A 114 -8.71 -22.02 11.28
N LEU A 115 -7.56 -22.61 10.97
CA LEU A 115 -6.59 -23.07 11.97
C LEU A 115 -6.02 -21.89 12.77
N CYS A 116 -5.52 -20.84 12.10
CA CYS A 116 -5.05 -19.63 12.77
C CYS A 116 -6.12 -19.03 13.70
N TYR A 117 -7.37 -18.93 13.24
CA TYR A 117 -8.48 -18.41 14.05
C TYR A 117 -8.78 -19.32 15.25
N LYS A 118 -8.69 -20.64 15.10
CA LYS A 118 -8.95 -21.61 16.16
C LYS A 118 -7.86 -21.59 17.23
N GLU A 119 -6.59 -21.57 16.85
CA GLU A 119 -5.45 -21.69 17.79
C GLU A 119 -5.03 -20.34 18.40
N PHE A 120 -5.24 -19.21 17.71
CA PHE A 120 -4.78 -17.88 18.15
C PHE A 120 -5.88 -16.83 18.32
N GLY A 121 -7.09 -17.05 17.80
CA GLY A 121 -8.18 -16.06 17.86
C GLY A 121 -8.78 -15.84 19.26
N ASP A 122 -8.39 -16.66 20.25
CA ASP A 122 -8.62 -16.37 21.66
C ASP A 122 -7.97 -15.04 22.09
N ARG A 123 -6.76 -14.77 21.59
CA ARG A 123 -5.94 -13.57 21.89
C ARG A 123 -5.87 -12.58 20.73
N VAL A 124 -5.76 -13.03 19.48
CA VAL A 124 -5.63 -12.17 18.30
C VAL A 124 -6.99 -11.55 17.95
N LYS A 125 -7.05 -10.20 17.91
CA LYS A 125 -8.27 -9.42 17.64
C LYS A 125 -8.21 -8.57 16.37
N TYR A 126 -7.09 -8.58 15.67
CA TYR A 126 -6.86 -7.83 14.44
C TYR A 126 -6.22 -8.77 13.43
N TRP A 127 -6.99 -9.16 12.41
CA TRP A 127 -6.57 -10.11 11.39
C TRP A 127 -6.34 -9.40 10.05
N ILE A 128 -5.20 -9.66 9.43
CA ILE A 128 -4.88 -9.24 8.06
C ILE A 128 -4.72 -10.51 7.24
N THR A 129 -5.54 -10.65 6.20
CA THR A 129 -5.57 -11.84 5.35
C THR A 129 -4.41 -11.88 4.35
N LEU A 130 -4.22 -10.79 3.62
CA LEU A 130 -3.17 -10.65 2.59
C LEU A 130 -2.40 -9.35 2.80
N ASN A 131 -1.11 -9.40 2.48
CA ASN A 131 -0.22 -8.24 2.43
C ASN A 131 0.17 -7.95 0.98
N GLU A 132 -0.13 -6.74 0.52
CA GLU A 132 0.25 -6.21 -0.80
C GLU A 132 -0.03 -7.13 -2.02
N PRO A 133 -1.29 -7.49 -2.32
CA PRO A 133 -1.60 -8.39 -3.43
C PRO A 133 -1.14 -7.86 -4.80
N TRP A 134 -1.08 -6.54 -4.96
CA TRP A 134 -0.58 -5.88 -6.17
C TRP A 134 0.92 -6.13 -6.35
N SER A 135 1.73 -5.96 -5.30
CA SER A 135 3.17 -6.20 -5.30
C SER A 135 3.47 -7.67 -5.64
N TYR A 136 2.69 -8.60 -5.07
CA TYR A 136 2.78 -10.02 -5.36
C TYR A 136 2.46 -10.35 -6.83
N SER A 137 1.30 -9.91 -7.34
CA SER A 137 0.90 -10.15 -8.73
C SER A 137 1.84 -9.51 -9.75
N ASN A 138 2.25 -8.26 -9.52
CA ASN A 138 3.12 -7.52 -10.44
C ASN A 138 4.56 -8.07 -10.39
N GLY A 139 5.15 -8.21 -9.20
CA GLY A 139 6.53 -8.67 -9.06
C GLY A 139 6.73 -10.14 -9.42
N GLY A 140 5.77 -11.00 -9.09
CA GLY A 140 5.86 -12.45 -9.31
C GLY A 140 5.49 -12.90 -10.73
N TYR A 141 4.60 -12.17 -11.40
CA TYR A 141 3.96 -12.62 -12.67
C TYR A 141 3.92 -11.56 -13.79
N ALA A 142 4.26 -10.28 -13.52
CA ALA A 142 4.39 -9.26 -14.55
C ALA A 142 5.85 -8.94 -14.87
N THR A 143 6.69 -8.65 -13.85
CA THR A 143 8.10 -8.27 -14.02
C THR A 143 9.09 -9.42 -13.78
N GLY A 144 8.64 -10.52 -13.16
CA GLY A 144 9.47 -11.68 -12.83
C GLY A 144 10.63 -11.40 -11.85
N GLN A 145 10.51 -10.35 -11.05
CA GLN A 145 11.48 -9.94 -10.04
C GLN A 145 11.31 -10.69 -8.70
N PHE A 146 10.08 -11.06 -8.34
CA PHE A 146 9.77 -11.84 -7.14
C PHE A 146 9.48 -13.30 -7.51
N ALA A 147 9.55 -14.22 -6.55
CA ALA A 147 9.13 -15.61 -6.77
C ALA A 147 7.66 -15.67 -7.25
N PRO A 148 7.32 -16.52 -8.25
CA PRO A 148 8.14 -17.53 -8.93
C PRO A 148 9.00 -17.04 -10.11
N GLY A 149 9.05 -15.73 -10.36
CA GLY A 149 9.91 -15.09 -11.36
C GLY A 149 9.39 -15.14 -12.78
N ARG A 150 8.05 -15.11 -12.94
CA ARG A 150 7.37 -15.26 -14.22
C ARG A 150 7.11 -13.91 -14.88
N CYS A 151 7.28 -13.89 -16.20
CA CYS A 151 6.92 -12.77 -17.07
C CYS A 151 6.92 -13.25 -18.53
N SER A 152 6.37 -12.43 -19.45
CA SER A 152 6.47 -12.69 -20.89
C SER A 152 7.92 -12.62 -21.39
N ASP A 153 8.31 -13.58 -22.24
CA ASP A 153 9.67 -13.72 -22.78
C ASP A 153 10.21 -12.45 -23.47
N TRP A 154 9.31 -11.63 -24.05
CA TRP A 154 9.67 -10.35 -24.70
C TRP A 154 10.03 -9.23 -23.71
N MET A 155 9.65 -9.34 -22.44
CA MET A 155 9.99 -8.37 -21.39
C MET A 155 11.35 -8.69 -20.77
N ASN A 156 11.62 -9.97 -20.46
CA ASN A 156 12.90 -10.40 -19.90
C ASN A 156 13.13 -11.91 -20.16
N GLN A 157 14.15 -12.24 -20.96
CA GLN A 157 14.52 -13.62 -21.27
C GLN A 157 14.99 -14.45 -20.06
N ASN A 158 15.32 -13.80 -18.93
CA ASN A 158 15.69 -14.48 -17.68
C ASN A 158 14.48 -14.81 -16.79
N CYS A 159 13.24 -14.61 -17.23
CA CYS A 159 12.05 -15.07 -16.50
C CYS A 159 11.87 -16.59 -16.58
N THR A 160 11.10 -17.17 -15.66
CA THR A 160 10.77 -18.61 -15.64
C THR A 160 9.62 -18.96 -16.60
N GLY A 161 9.50 -18.20 -17.69
CA GLY A 161 8.37 -18.13 -18.63
C GLY A 161 7.13 -17.45 -18.05
N GLY A 162 6.07 -17.33 -18.86
CA GLY A 162 4.74 -16.87 -18.45
C GLY A 162 4.15 -15.78 -19.34
N ASP A 163 3.05 -15.18 -18.90
CA ASP A 163 2.37 -14.10 -19.60
C ASP A 163 2.02 -12.92 -18.68
N SER A 164 2.81 -11.84 -18.78
CA SER A 164 2.63 -10.59 -18.05
C SER A 164 1.30 -9.88 -18.35
N GLY A 165 0.63 -10.21 -19.47
CA GLY A 165 -0.68 -9.67 -19.84
C GLY A 165 -1.86 -10.42 -19.22
N ILE A 166 -1.66 -11.60 -18.64
CA ILE A 166 -2.74 -12.49 -18.16
C ILE A 166 -2.51 -12.93 -16.72
N GLU A 167 -1.32 -13.43 -16.38
CA GLU A 167 -1.04 -14.07 -15.09
C GLU A 167 -1.21 -13.14 -13.88
N PRO A 168 -0.83 -11.84 -13.92
CA PRO A 168 -1.13 -10.91 -12.81
C PRO A 168 -2.63 -10.77 -12.53
N TYR A 169 -3.48 -10.86 -13.55
CA TYR A 169 -4.94 -10.81 -13.39
C TYR A 169 -5.49 -12.08 -12.76
N LEU A 170 -4.99 -13.25 -13.16
CA LEU A 170 -5.34 -14.53 -12.54
C LEU A 170 -4.87 -14.60 -11.08
N ALA A 171 -3.63 -14.19 -10.80
CA ALA A 171 -3.06 -14.16 -9.45
C ALA A 171 -3.86 -13.22 -8.52
N SER A 172 -4.19 -12.00 -8.96
CA SER A 172 -5.03 -11.08 -8.18
C SER A 172 -6.46 -11.62 -7.98
N HIS A 173 -7.04 -12.29 -8.98
CA HIS A 173 -8.37 -12.87 -8.86
C HIS A 173 -8.42 -13.97 -7.79
N TYR A 174 -7.49 -14.93 -7.80
CA TYR A 174 -7.45 -16.00 -6.80
C TYR A 174 -7.10 -15.48 -5.39
N GLN A 175 -6.24 -14.46 -5.28
CA GLN A 175 -6.01 -13.76 -4.01
C GLN A 175 -7.30 -13.16 -3.44
N LEU A 176 -8.09 -12.43 -4.24
CA LEU A 176 -9.38 -11.87 -3.78
C LEU A 176 -10.39 -12.95 -3.39
N LEU A 177 -10.44 -14.08 -4.10
CA LEU A 177 -11.28 -15.23 -3.72
C LEU A 177 -10.83 -15.89 -2.41
N ALA A 178 -9.52 -15.97 -2.16
CA ALA A 178 -8.97 -16.50 -0.92
C ALA A 178 -9.26 -15.56 0.28
N HIS A 179 -9.08 -14.24 0.08
CA HIS A 179 -9.50 -13.21 1.04
C HIS A 179 -10.98 -13.35 1.42
N ALA A 180 -11.87 -13.41 0.42
CA ALA A 180 -13.31 -13.50 0.65
C ALA A 180 -13.72 -14.76 1.44
N GLU A 181 -13.09 -15.91 1.15
CA GLU A 181 -13.32 -17.17 1.88
C GLU A 181 -12.89 -17.05 3.35
N ALA A 182 -11.66 -16.59 3.61
CA ALA A 182 -11.13 -16.44 4.96
C ALA A 182 -11.93 -15.43 5.80
N VAL A 183 -12.36 -14.32 5.20
CA VAL A 183 -13.27 -13.34 5.83
C VAL A 183 -14.64 -13.96 6.10
N GLN A 184 -15.20 -14.74 5.17
CA GLN A 184 -16.50 -15.39 5.35
C GLN A 184 -16.47 -16.44 6.47
N ILE A 185 -15.40 -17.24 6.57
CA ILE A 185 -15.16 -18.19 7.66
C ILE A 185 -15.11 -17.43 9.00
N TYR A 186 -14.27 -16.39 9.10
CA TYR A 186 -14.12 -15.61 10.32
C TYR A 186 -15.44 -14.97 10.77
N ARG A 187 -16.12 -14.23 9.88
CA ARG A 187 -17.39 -13.54 10.16
C ARG A 187 -18.50 -14.49 10.60
N LYS A 188 -18.57 -15.71 10.03
CA LYS A 188 -19.62 -16.70 10.36
C LYS A 188 -19.36 -17.53 11.60
N LYS A 189 -18.12 -17.95 11.86
CA LYS A 189 -17.78 -18.94 12.91
C LYS A 189 -17.13 -18.31 14.15
N TYR A 190 -16.37 -17.23 13.99
CA TYR A 190 -15.42 -16.77 15.00
C TYR A 190 -15.68 -15.34 15.50
N GLN A 191 -16.20 -14.44 14.65
CA GLN A 191 -16.27 -13.02 14.99
C GLN A 191 -17.15 -12.71 16.21
N GLU A 192 -18.29 -13.38 16.39
CA GLU A 192 -19.19 -13.16 17.52
C GLU A 192 -18.54 -13.54 18.87
N SER A 193 -17.86 -14.69 18.91
CA SER A 193 -17.22 -15.21 20.12
C SER A 193 -15.88 -14.54 20.42
N GLN A 194 -15.06 -14.33 19.38
CA GLN A 194 -13.70 -13.79 19.53
C GLN A 194 -13.66 -12.26 19.58
N LYS A 195 -14.67 -11.57 19.04
CA LYS A 195 -14.84 -10.10 19.05
C LYS A 195 -13.71 -9.31 18.37
N GLY A 196 -12.95 -9.94 17.48
CA GLY A 196 -11.93 -9.26 16.66
C GLY A 196 -12.47 -8.76 15.32
N VAL A 197 -11.64 -8.00 14.61
CA VAL A 197 -11.88 -7.49 13.25
C VAL A 197 -10.92 -8.11 12.25
N ILE A 198 -11.31 -8.13 10.97
CA ILE A 198 -10.54 -8.73 9.88
C ILE A 198 -10.52 -7.81 8.66
N GLY A 199 -9.39 -7.76 7.95
CA GLY A 199 -9.19 -6.95 6.75
C GLY A 199 -8.04 -7.44 5.86
N ILE A 200 -7.48 -6.52 5.10
CA ILE A 200 -6.45 -6.73 4.07
C ILE A 200 -5.55 -5.50 3.96
N THR A 201 -4.24 -5.70 3.76
CA THR A 201 -3.27 -4.62 3.59
C THR A 201 -3.00 -4.39 2.10
N LEU A 202 -3.23 -3.17 1.64
CA LEU A 202 -3.05 -2.75 0.25
C LEU A 202 -1.94 -1.70 0.14
N LEU A 203 -1.01 -1.89 -0.79
CA LEU A 203 -0.03 -0.88 -1.18
C LEU A 203 -0.66 0.11 -2.18
N SER A 204 -0.35 1.39 -2.03
CA SER A 204 -0.55 2.38 -3.10
C SER A 204 0.55 3.43 -3.04
N HIS A 205 1.04 3.85 -4.19
CA HIS A 205 1.76 5.11 -4.33
C HIS A 205 0.78 6.28 -4.44
N TRP A 206 1.27 7.49 -4.17
CA TRP A 206 0.58 8.73 -4.52
C TRP A 206 1.00 9.16 -5.92
N PHE A 207 0.03 9.33 -6.82
CA PHE A 207 0.29 9.70 -8.22
C PHE A 207 -0.13 11.14 -8.48
N VAL A 208 0.86 12.01 -8.71
CA VAL A 208 0.63 13.41 -9.10
C VAL A 208 0.57 13.49 -10.63
N PRO A 209 -0.39 14.22 -11.23
CA PRO A 209 -0.40 14.50 -12.67
C PRO A 209 0.91 15.18 -13.11
N PHE A 210 1.51 14.71 -14.20
CA PHE A 210 2.75 15.30 -14.74
C PHE A 210 2.59 16.79 -15.10
N SER A 211 1.40 17.18 -15.57
CA SER A 211 1.05 18.58 -15.82
C SER A 211 -0.43 18.84 -15.52
N ASN A 212 -0.85 20.10 -15.64
CA ASN A 212 -2.25 20.49 -15.52
C ASN A 212 -3.15 20.03 -16.68
N ASN A 213 -2.59 19.37 -17.70
CA ASN A 213 -3.33 18.83 -18.84
C ASN A 213 -4.31 17.74 -18.40
N GLU A 214 -5.48 17.72 -19.05
CA GLU A 214 -6.54 16.77 -18.75
C GLU A 214 -6.17 15.31 -19.07
N SER A 215 -5.27 15.09 -20.03
CA SER A 215 -4.65 13.78 -20.30
C SER A 215 -3.91 13.22 -19.08
N ASP A 216 -3.18 14.08 -18.39
CA ASP A 216 -2.21 13.72 -17.35
C ASP A 216 -2.94 13.54 -16.01
N LYS A 217 -3.96 14.36 -15.75
CA LYS A 217 -4.94 14.16 -14.67
C LYS A 217 -5.63 12.81 -14.81
N LYS A 218 -6.10 12.47 -16.01
CA LYS A 218 -6.69 11.15 -16.31
C LYS A 218 -5.66 10.02 -16.21
N ALA A 219 -4.39 10.26 -16.52
CA ALA A 219 -3.32 9.27 -16.38
C ALA A 219 -2.99 8.97 -14.91
N ALA A 220 -2.83 9.99 -14.07
CA ALA A 220 -2.65 9.85 -12.63
C ALA A 220 -3.81 9.10 -11.98
N LYS A 221 -5.06 9.42 -12.37
CA LYS A 221 -6.23 8.66 -11.92
C LYS A 221 -6.15 7.18 -12.32
N ARG A 222 -5.86 6.88 -13.60
CA ARG A 222 -5.70 5.48 -14.06
C ARG A 222 -4.58 4.74 -13.29
N ALA A 223 -3.50 5.42 -12.93
CA ALA A 223 -2.42 4.80 -12.15
C ALA A 223 -2.90 4.39 -10.74
N ILE A 224 -3.69 5.24 -10.07
CA ILE A 224 -4.35 4.89 -8.78
C ILE A 224 -5.36 3.76 -8.99
N ASP A 225 -6.20 3.85 -10.03
CA ASP A 225 -7.22 2.83 -10.33
C ASP A 225 -6.58 1.45 -10.60
N PHE A 226 -5.42 1.38 -11.27
CA PHE A 226 -4.69 0.14 -11.57
C PHE A 226 -3.75 -0.36 -10.46
N MET A 227 -3.48 0.43 -9.42
CA MET A 227 -2.66 0.01 -8.28
C MET A 227 -3.51 -0.32 -7.05
N PHE A 228 -4.39 0.61 -6.66
CA PHE A 228 -5.22 0.52 -5.47
C PHE A 228 -6.66 0.10 -5.82
N GLY A 229 -7.25 0.74 -6.84
CA GLY A 229 -8.65 0.51 -7.25
C GLY A 229 -8.91 -0.93 -7.70
N TRP A 230 -7.96 -1.56 -8.39
CA TRP A 230 -8.03 -2.95 -8.86
C TRP A 230 -8.35 -3.94 -7.74
N LEU A 231 -7.81 -3.74 -6.53
CA LEU A 231 -8.11 -4.61 -5.40
C LEU A 231 -9.33 -4.08 -4.62
N LEU A 232 -9.37 -2.78 -4.34
CA LEU A 232 -10.39 -2.13 -3.50
C LEU A 232 -11.81 -2.21 -4.08
N GLN A 233 -11.95 -2.05 -5.39
CA GLN A 233 -13.25 -1.80 -6.04
C GLN A 233 -13.95 -3.09 -6.51
N ASN A 234 -13.30 -4.24 -6.33
CA ASN A 234 -13.96 -5.54 -6.41
C ASN A 234 -14.73 -5.78 -5.11
N GLY A 235 -16.01 -6.16 -5.20
CA GLY A 235 -16.93 -6.39 -4.06
C GLY A 235 -16.61 -7.58 -3.15
N TYR A 236 -15.34 -7.97 -3.07
CA TYR A 236 -14.78 -8.96 -2.15
C TYR A 236 -14.16 -8.32 -0.90
N ILE A 237 -13.72 -7.06 -0.96
CA ILE A 237 -13.11 -6.34 0.18
C ILE A 237 -14.15 -5.58 1.01
N PHE A 238 -15.15 -5.02 0.33
CA PHE A 238 -16.26 -4.30 0.96
C PHE A 238 -17.59 -4.99 0.60
N THR A 239 -18.49 -5.08 1.56
CA THR A 239 -19.91 -5.33 1.30
C THR A 239 -20.49 -4.19 0.45
N GLN A 240 -21.62 -4.45 -0.22
CA GLN A 240 -22.25 -3.45 -1.09
C GLN A 240 -22.65 -2.17 -0.32
N GLU A 241 -23.01 -2.31 0.96
CA GLU A 241 -23.32 -1.22 1.90
C GLU A 241 -22.08 -0.41 2.32
N GLU A 242 -20.93 -1.07 2.51
CA GLU A 242 -19.65 -0.43 2.79
C GLU A 242 -19.12 0.35 1.55
N LEU A 243 -19.31 -0.18 0.34
CA LEU A 243 -18.96 0.51 -0.92
C LEU A 243 -19.77 1.81 -1.11
N GLU A 244 -21.07 1.77 -0.86
CA GLU A 244 -21.93 2.96 -0.97
C GLU A 244 -21.50 4.04 0.03
N THR A 245 -21.19 3.66 1.27
CA THR A 245 -20.70 4.56 2.31
C THR A 245 -19.34 5.18 1.96
N TYR A 246 -18.40 4.40 1.43
CA TYR A 246 -17.07 4.88 1.04
C TYR A 246 -17.12 5.79 -0.20
N CYS A 247 -17.86 5.42 -1.24
CA CYS A 247 -18.07 6.25 -2.42
C CYS A 247 -18.80 7.57 -2.10
N PHE A 248 -19.73 7.57 -1.15
CA PHE A 248 -20.38 8.79 -0.65
C PHE A 248 -19.41 9.71 0.08
N THR A 249 -18.48 9.15 0.86
CA THR A 249 -17.45 9.89 1.60
C THR A 249 -16.45 10.56 0.65
N LEU A 250 -15.94 9.82 -0.35
CA LEU A 250 -15.03 10.37 -1.36
C LEU A 250 -15.70 11.47 -2.19
N ARG A 251 -16.98 11.31 -2.59
CA ARG A 251 -17.73 12.35 -3.32
C ARG A 251 -17.88 13.65 -2.53
N LYS A 252 -17.90 13.61 -1.20
CA LYS A 252 -17.94 14.84 -0.37
C LYS A 252 -16.58 15.54 -0.34
N SER A 253 -15.47 14.82 -0.26
CA SER A 253 -14.12 15.43 -0.24
C SER A 253 -13.78 16.19 -1.55
N THR A 254 -14.33 15.77 -2.69
CA THR A 254 -14.13 16.42 -3.99
C THR A 254 -15.02 17.65 -4.23
N THR A 255 -15.88 18.02 -3.29
CA THR A 255 -16.81 19.17 -3.44
C THR A 255 -16.48 20.32 -2.48
N THR A 256 -15.26 20.33 -1.90
CA THR A 256 -14.81 21.36 -0.95
C THR A 256 -13.33 21.72 -1.14
N LEU A 257 -12.96 21.94 -2.41
CA LEU A 257 -11.82 22.75 -2.87
C LEU A 257 -12.28 23.53 -4.12
#